data_AF-A0A0L8IH51-F1
#
_entry.id   AF-A0A0L8IH51-F1
#
_cell.length_a   1.000
_cell.length_b   1.000
_cell.length_c   1.000
_cell.angle_alpha   90.00
_cell.angle_beta   90.00
_cell.angle_gamma   90.00
#
_symmetry.space_group_name_H-M   'P 1'
#
loop_
_entity.id
_entity.type
_entity.pdbx_description
1 polymer ?
#
loop_
_entity_poly.entity_id
_entity_poly.type
_entity_poly.pdbx_seq_one_letter_code
_entity_poly.pdbx_strand_id
1 'polypeptide(L)'
;MKVKGLSSSEDNFKKQKLFVPHNPHLDQSITTVTFDIMESVTQSSVEQFLQNLLWEKTICDAGGNPMEVFRMKALLFLADNPRRVILQSVHELFDFQQTTEWADTDNKCCRFVFIGRHLDKDILQKNLLTFVAKDEH
;
A
#
# COMPACT_ATOMS: atom_id res chain seq x y z
N MET A 1 10.01 37.94 49.06
CA MET A 1 11.33 37.39 48.70
C MET A 1 11.18 35.90 48.41
N LYS A 2 11.97 35.39 47.48
CA LYS A 2 11.83 34.16 46.67
C LYS A 2 12.68 33.01 47.23
N VAL A 3 12.19 31.76 47.22
CA VAL A 3 12.87 30.48 46.82
C VAL A 3 11.90 29.29 47.09
N LYS A 4 11.41 28.53 46.09
CA LYS A 4 11.93 27.24 45.52
C LYS A 4 12.61 26.36 46.59
N GLY A 5 12.26 25.11 46.87
CA GLY A 5 11.57 24.01 46.19
C GLY A 5 12.33 22.72 46.57
N LEU A 6 11.70 21.55 46.74
CA LEU A 6 12.37 20.22 46.75
C LEU A 6 11.33 19.08 46.73
N SER A 7 11.71 18.01 46.06
CA SER A 7 10.91 16.87 45.57
C SER A 7 11.13 15.56 46.35
N SER A 8 10.22 14.59 46.13
CA SER A 8 10.30 13.13 46.37
C SER A 8 10.18 12.66 47.84
N SER A 9 9.60 11.51 48.18
CA SER A 9 9.12 10.32 47.46
C SER A 9 8.22 9.48 48.40
N GLU A 10 7.50 8.51 47.82
CA GLU A 10 7.01 7.26 48.43
C GLU A 10 5.90 7.42 49.49
N ASP A 11 4.69 6.84 49.35
CA ASP A 11 4.40 5.42 49.14
C ASP A 11 2.89 5.21 48.89
N ASN A 12 2.56 4.00 48.40
CA ASN A 12 1.25 3.32 48.39
C ASN A 12 0.46 3.36 47.07
N PHE A 13 0.51 2.26 46.30
CA PHE A 13 -0.45 1.17 46.49
C PHE A 13 -0.16 0.01 45.51
N LYS A 14 0.02 -1.19 46.07
CA LYS A 14 0.03 -2.46 45.35
C LYS A 14 -1.26 -2.65 44.54
N LYS A 15 -1.16 -2.87 43.22
CA LYS A 15 -2.09 -3.75 42.47
C LYS A 15 -1.34 -4.56 41.40
N GLN A 16 -1.00 -5.77 41.81
CA GLN A 16 -1.26 -7.05 41.14
C GLN A 16 -1.01 -7.18 39.62
N LYS A 17 -0.04 -8.07 39.33
CA LYS A 17 0.26 -8.67 38.02
C LYS A 17 -0.98 -9.19 37.29
N LEU A 18 -1.16 -8.73 36.05
CA LEU A 18 -1.60 -9.56 34.91
C LEU A 18 -0.86 -9.04 33.66
N PHE A 19 0.40 -9.45 33.48
CA PHE A 19 0.98 -9.44 32.14
C PHE A 19 0.35 -10.59 31.38
N VAL A 20 -0.76 -10.31 30.71
CA VAL A 20 -1.23 -11.15 29.61
C VAL A 20 -0.24 -10.92 28.48
N PRO A 21 0.46 -11.94 27.95
CA PRO A 21 1.21 -11.75 26.72
C PRO A 21 0.19 -11.27 25.69
N HIS A 22 0.32 -10.02 25.25
CA HIS A 22 -0.53 -9.50 24.21
C HIS A 22 -0.31 -10.41 23.01
N ASN A 23 -1.34 -11.19 22.64
CA ASN A 23 -1.37 -11.85 21.33
C ASN A 23 -0.92 -10.79 20.32
N PRO A 24 -0.03 -11.11 19.36
CA PRO A 24 0.34 -10.14 18.35
C PRO A 24 -0.96 -9.57 17.78
N HIS A 25 -1.20 -8.27 17.95
CA HIS A 25 -2.38 -7.58 17.43
C HIS A 25 -2.36 -7.55 15.88
N LEU A 26 -1.32 -8.14 15.30
CA LEU A 26 -1.08 -8.25 13.87
C LEU A 26 -1.44 -9.66 13.44
N ASP A 27 -2.45 -9.76 12.58
CA ASP A 27 -2.76 -10.98 11.83
C ASP A 27 -1.55 -11.31 10.95
N GLN A 28 -0.86 -12.42 11.25
CA GLN A 28 0.36 -12.84 10.57
C GLN A 28 0.14 -13.28 9.12
N SER A 29 -1.12 -13.47 8.70
CA SER A 29 -1.46 -13.74 7.30
C SER A 29 -1.37 -12.49 6.41
N ILE A 30 -1.31 -11.29 7.02
CA ILE A 30 -1.19 -10.02 6.30
C ILE A 30 0.27 -9.82 5.90
N THR A 31 0.49 -9.69 4.59
CA THR A 31 1.78 -9.48 3.96
C THR A 31 1.80 -8.15 3.22
N THR A 32 3.01 -7.67 2.94
CA THR A 32 3.24 -6.48 2.11
C THR A 32 4.02 -6.89 0.88
N VAL A 33 3.52 -6.51 -0.29
CA VAL A 33 4.19 -6.72 -1.57
C VAL A 33 4.54 -5.36 -2.17
N THR A 34 5.74 -5.25 -2.71
CA THR A 34 6.20 -4.03 -3.39
C THR A 34 6.95 -4.40 -4.66
N PHE A 35 6.64 -3.70 -5.73
CA PHE A 35 7.32 -3.84 -7.02
C PHE A 35 7.29 -2.53 -7.79
N ASP A 36 8.25 -2.41 -8.70
CA ASP A 36 8.41 -1.27 -9.57
C ASP A 36 8.27 -1.72 -11.03
N ILE A 37 7.70 -0.86 -11.86
CA ILE A 37 7.69 -1.00 -13.32
C ILE A 37 8.30 0.27 -13.94
N MET A 38 9.10 0.09 -14.98
CA MET A 38 9.75 1.20 -15.68
C MET A 38 8.89 1.77 -16.82
N GLU A 39 7.80 1.08 -17.16
CA GLU A 39 6.86 1.47 -18.21
C GLU A 39 5.93 2.58 -17.71
N SER A 40 5.56 3.50 -18.61
CA SER A 40 4.46 4.42 -18.37
C SER A 40 3.15 3.65 -18.34
N VAL A 41 2.24 4.07 -17.48
CA VAL A 41 0.89 3.52 -17.42
C VAL A 41 -0.13 4.57 -17.84
N THR A 42 -1.32 4.14 -18.21
CA THR A 42 -2.47 5.04 -18.38
C THR A 42 -3.36 4.95 -17.15
N GLN A 43 -4.17 5.97 -16.90
CA GLN A 43 -5.13 5.90 -15.79
C GLN A 43 -6.11 4.74 -15.99
N SER A 44 -6.60 4.54 -17.21
CA SER A 44 -7.58 3.50 -17.55
C SER A 44 -7.03 2.08 -17.38
N SER A 45 -5.79 1.80 -17.77
CA SER A 45 -5.17 0.48 -17.56
C SER A 45 -5.04 0.14 -16.07
N VAL A 46 -4.65 1.11 -15.24
CA VAL A 46 -4.56 0.94 -13.79
C VAL A 46 -5.94 0.77 -13.16
N GLU A 47 -6.94 1.54 -13.60
CA GLU A 47 -8.32 1.40 -13.12
C GLU A 47 -8.89 0.01 -13.42
N GLN A 48 -8.75 -0.50 -14.65
CA GLN A 48 -9.20 -1.86 -15.00
C GLN A 48 -8.51 -2.93 -14.17
N PHE A 49 -7.19 -2.80 -13.96
CA PHE A 49 -6.46 -3.69 -13.07
C PHE A 49 -7.02 -3.66 -11.64
N LEU A 50 -7.31 -2.47 -11.10
CA LEU A 50 -7.88 -2.33 -9.75
C LEU A 50 -9.31 -2.89 -9.66
N GLN A 51 -10.14 -2.72 -10.68
CA GLN A 51 -11.48 -3.31 -10.72
C GLN A 51 -11.39 -4.84 -10.59
N ASN A 52 -10.49 -5.45 -11.36
CA ASN A 52 -10.28 -6.90 -11.35
C ASN A 52 -9.70 -7.42 -10.03
N LEU A 53 -8.83 -6.64 -9.39
CA LEU A 53 -8.18 -6.98 -8.12
C LEU A 53 -9.08 -6.73 -6.90
N LEU A 54 -9.76 -5.57 -6.87
CA LEU A 54 -10.49 -5.10 -5.70
C LEU A 54 -11.94 -5.56 -5.70
N TRP A 55 -12.64 -5.57 -6.84
CA TRP A 55 -14.08 -5.86 -6.90
C TRP A 55 -14.36 -7.26 -7.46
N GLU A 56 -13.83 -7.59 -8.64
CA GLU A 56 -14.13 -8.87 -9.29
C GLU A 56 -13.40 -10.05 -8.64
N LYS A 57 -12.33 -9.79 -7.87
CA LYS A 57 -11.50 -10.81 -7.20
C LYS A 57 -11.01 -11.90 -8.14
N THR A 58 -10.71 -11.53 -9.39
CA THR A 58 -10.30 -12.48 -10.45
C THR A 58 -8.81 -12.81 -10.39
N ILE A 59 -8.02 -12.01 -9.66
CA ILE A 59 -6.58 -12.22 -9.49
C ILE A 59 -6.37 -13.09 -8.24
N CYS A 60 -5.86 -14.30 -8.47
CA CYS A 60 -5.55 -15.26 -7.42
C CYS A 60 -4.04 -15.50 -7.28
N ASP A 61 -3.61 -15.95 -6.10
CA ASP A 61 -2.26 -16.47 -5.89
C ASP A 61 -2.01 -17.77 -6.67
N ALA A 62 -0.77 -18.28 -6.63
CA ALA A 62 -0.41 -19.56 -7.25
C ALA A 62 -1.22 -20.77 -6.72
N GLY A 63 -1.82 -20.65 -5.54
CA GLY A 63 -2.69 -21.65 -4.92
C GLY A 63 -4.16 -21.53 -5.32
N GLY A 64 -4.54 -20.52 -6.12
CA GLY A 64 -5.92 -20.26 -6.53
C GLY A 64 -6.74 -19.47 -5.51
N ASN A 65 -6.13 -18.94 -4.44
CA ASN A 65 -6.82 -18.10 -3.47
C ASN A 65 -6.94 -16.66 -4.01
N PRO A 66 -8.13 -16.04 -4.00
CA PRO A 66 -8.26 -14.65 -4.39
C PRO A 66 -7.39 -13.73 -3.53
N MET A 67 -6.71 -12.77 -4.18
CA MET A 67 -5.90 -11.80 -3.46
C MET A 67 -6.78 -10.78 -2.74
N GLU A 68 -6.53 -10.57 -1.45
CA GLU A 68 -7.26 -9.60 -0.65
C GLU A 68 -6.37 -8.40 -0.35
N VAL A 69 -6.69 -7.24 -0.90
CA VAL A 69 -5.99 -5.99 -0.62
C VAL A 69 -6.76 -5.18 0.42
N PHE A 70 -6.11 -4.85 1.53
CA PHE A 70 -6.65 -3.93 2.54
C PHE A 70 -6.25 -2.49 2.28
N ARG A 71 -5.02 -2.29 1.82
CA ARG A 71 -4.52 -0.98 1.48
C ARG A 71 -3.52 -1.10 0.35
N MET A 72 -3.55 -0.13 -0.55
CA MET A 72 -2.51 0.04 -1.55
C MET A 72 -2.10 1.49 -1.63
N LYS A 73 -0.84 1.71 -2.01
CA LYS A 73 -0.36 2.97 -2.54
C LYS A 73 0.44 2.72 -3.80
N ALA A 74 0.30 3.59 -4.78
CA ALA A 74 1.17 3.60 -5.93
C ALA A 74 1.61 5.01 -6.29
N LEU A 75 2.85 5.13 -6.72
CA LEU A 75 3.33 6.28 -7.47
C LEU A 75 3.27 5.89 -8.94
N LEU A 76 2.59 6.68 -9.76
CA LEU A 76 2.36 6.41 -11.16
C LEU A 76 3.07 7.44 -12.03
N PHE A 77 3.75 6.95 -13.05
CA PHE A 77 4.22 7.71 -14.19
C PHE A 77 3.22 7.52 -15.34
N LEU A 78 2.47 8.56 -15.65
CA LEU A 78 1.50 8.53 -16.75
C LEU A 78 2.14 9.05 -18.04
N ALA A 79 1.87 8.39 -19.17
CA ALA A 79 2.43 8.75 -20.47
C ALA A 79 2.02 10.17 -20.92
N ASP A 80 0.81 10.57 -20.59
CA ASP A 80 0.16 11.84 -20.94
C ASP A 80 0.34 12.95 -19.89
N ASN A 81 1.01 12.67 -18.76
CA ASN A 81 1.13 13.60 -17.65
C ASN A 81 2.58 13.80 -17.18
N PRO A 82 3.12 15.03 -17.21
CA PRO A 82 4.44 15.32 -16.65
C PRO A 82 4.46 15.28 -15.10
N ARG A 83 3.30 15.16 -14.44
CA ARG A 83 3.16 15.10 -12.98
C ARG A 83 3.15 13.69 -12.45
N ARG A 84 3.66 13.56 -11.22
CA ARG A 84 3.51 12.36 -10.40
C ARG A 84 2.06 12.22 -9.98
N VAL A 85 1.48 11.07 -10.22
CA VAL A 85 0.16 10.72 -9.71
C VAL A 85 0.32 9.72 -8.58
N ILE A 86 -0.25 10.03 -7.43
CA ILE A 86 -0.35 9.10 -6.32
C ILE A 86 -1.73 8.45 -6.39
N LEU A 87 -1.73 7.13 -6.44
CA LEU A 87 -2.92 6.32 -6.27
C LEU A 87 -2.92 5.75 -4.85
N GLN A 88 -4.04 5.84 -4.17
CA GLN A 88 -4.21 5.23 -2.85
C GLN A 88 -5.53 4.48 -2.80
N SER A 89 -5.50 3.28 -2.22
CA SER A 89 -6.72 2.51 -1.98
C SER A 89 -6.83 2.03 -0.53
N VAL A 90 -8.07 1.92 -0.06
CA VAL A 90 -8.44 1.32 1.21
C VAL A 90 -9.63 0.40 0.94
N HIS A 91 -9.42 -0.89 1.16
CA HIS A 91 -10.33 -1.95 0.73
C HIS A 91 -10.67 -1.80 -0.77
N GLU A 92 -11.91 -1.50 -1.09
CA GLU A 92 -12.45 -1.45 -2.45
C GLU A 92 -12.48 -0.03 -3.04
N LEU A 93 -12.16 0.98 -2.23
CA LEU A 93 -12.16 2.38 -2.66
C LEU A 93 -10.75 2.80 -3.03
N PHE A 94 -10.63 3.53 -4.14
CA PHE A 94 -9.37 4.13 -4.56
C PHE A 94 -9.56 5.56 -5.05
N ASP A 95 -8.49 6.33 -5.00
CA ASP A 95 -8.44 7.73 -5.41
C ASP A 95 -7.09 8.06 -6.06
N PHE A 96 -7.11 8.98 -7.03
CA PHE A 96 -5.94 9.47 -7.74
C PHE A 96 -5.68 10.93 -7.42
N GLN A 97 -4.48 11.24 -6.95
CA GLN A 97 -4.08 12.59 -6.62
C GLN A 97 -2.83 12.99 -7.42
N GLN A 98 -2.93 14.05 -8.21
CA GLN A 98 -1.76 14.66 -8.82
C GLN A 98 -0.94 15.41 -7.77
N THR A 99 0.39 15.31 -7.87
CA THR A 99 1.31 15.92 -6.91
C THR A 99 2.33 16.80 -7.63
N THR A 100 3.62 16.57 -7.40
CA THR A 100 4.71 17.34 -7.99
C THR A 100 5.06 16.84 -9.39
N GLU A 101 5.70 17.70 -10.17
CA GLU A 101 6.27 17.31 -11.46
C GLU A 101 7.47 16.38 -11.26
N TRP A 102 7.73 15.53 -12.25
CA TRP A 102 8.93 14.71 -12.27
C TRP A 102 10.15 15.64 -12.44
N ALA A 103 11.03 15.71 -11.43
CA ALA A 103 12.23 16.54 -11.48
C ALA A 103 13.25 16.07 -12.54
N ASP A 104 13.36 14.75 -12.71
CA ASP A 104 14.22 14.11 -13.72
C ASP A 104 13.38 13.18 -14.59
N THR A 105 13.55 13.30 -15.91
CA THR A 105 12.93 12.41 -16.91
C THR A 105 13.52 11.00 -16.92
N ASP A 106 14.76 10.81 -16.46
CA ASP A 106 15.46 9.51 -16.54
C ASP A 106 15.08 8.51 -15.45
N ASN A 107 14.43 8.94 -14.36
CA ASN A 107 14.05 8.09 -13.22
C ASN A 107 12.53 7.90 -13.07
N LYS A 108 11.80 8.03 -14.17
CA LYS A 108 10.36 7.80 -14.20
C LYS A 108 10.10 6.30 -14.03
N CYS A 109 9.51 5.92 -12.91
CA CYS A 109 9.07 4.57 -12.63
C CYS A 109 7.75 4.61 -11.86
N CYS A 110 6.91 3.59 -12.09
CA CYS A 110 5.75 3.37 -11.24
C CYS A 110 6.14 2.42 -10.11
N ARG A 111 5.80 2.77 -8.88
CA ARG A 111 6.04 1.94 -7.69
C ARG A 111 4.73 1.62 -7.04
N PHE A 112 4.49 0.33 -6.79
CA PHE A 112 3.28 -0.15 -6.15
C PHE A 112 3.59 -0.80 -4.82
N VAL A 113 2.76 -0.53 -3.81
CA VAL A 113 2.83 -1.10 -2.47
C VAL A 113 1.45 -1.62 -2.12
N PHE A 114 1.33 -2.92 -1.89
CA PHE A 114 0.10 -3.60 -1.50
C PHE A 114 0.25 -4.18 -0.09
N ILE A 115 -0.80 -4.08 0.71
CA ILE A 115 -0.90 -4.68 2.04
C ILE A 115 -2.18 -5.51 2.07
N GLY A 116 -2.06 -6.80 2.37
CA GLY A 116 -3.15 -7.74 2.12
C GLY A 116 -2.83 -9.19 2.44
N ARG A 117 -3.77 -10.10 2.12
CA ARG A 117 -3.60 -11.56 2.23
C ARG A 117 -3.47 -12.19 0.86
N HIS A 118 -2.79 -13.34 0.81
CA HIS A 118 -2.57 -14.10 -0.42
C HIS A 118 -1.89 -13.28 -1.54
N LEU A 119 -1.12 -12.25 -1.19
CA LEU A 119 -0.49 -11.41 -2.19
C LEU A 119 0.66 -12.14 -2.87
N ASP A 120 0.63 -12.23 -4.19
CA ASP A 120 1.71 -12.76 -5.01
C ASP A 120 2.27 -11.66 -5.91
N LYS A 121 3.55 -11.32 -5.69
CA LYS A 121 4.24 -10.24 -6.39
C LYS A 121 4.29 -10.48 -7.90
N ASP A 122 4.64 -11.69 -8.33
CA ASP A 122 4.92 -11.97 -9.73
C ASP A 122 3.61 -11.98 -10.52
N ILE A 123 2.53 -12.49 -9.92
CA ILE A 123 1.20 -12.45 -10.52
C ILE A 123 0.66 -11.02 -10.58
N LEU A 124 0.80 -10.22 -9.52
CA LEU A 124 0.35 -8.82 -9.51
C LEU A 124 1.08 -8.00 -10.59
N GLN A 125 2.41 -8.11 -10.64
CA GLN A 125 3.22 -7.39 -11.61
C GLN A 125 2.88 -7.83 -13.04
N LYS A 126 2.75 -9.13 -13.30
CA LYS A 126 2.38 -9.64 -14.62
C LYS A 126 0.99 -9.20 -15.07
N ASN A 127 -0.01 -9.24 -14.18
CA ASN A 127 -1.36 -8.77 -14.50
C ASN A 127 -1.35 -7.29 -14.84
N LEU A 128 -0.67 -6.47 -14.05
CA LEU A 128 -0.55 -5.04 -14.32
C LEU A 128 0.05 -4.78 -15.70
N LEU A 129 1.20 -5.39 -16.03
CA LEU A 129 1.83 -5.25 -17.35
C LEU A 129 0.92 -5.73 -18.49
N THR A 130 0.09 -6.74 -18.25
CA THR A 130 -0.89 -7.23 -19.24
C THR A 130 -1.96 -6.17 -19.53
N PHE A 131 -2.43 -5.42 -18.53
CA PHE A 131 -3.38 -4.32 -18.73
C PHE A 131 -2.72 -3.11 -19.41
N VAL A 132 -1.48 -2.80 -19.05
CA VAL A 132 -0.72 -1.72 -19.69
C VAL A 132 -0.52 -2.00 -21.18
N ALA A 133 -0.10 -3.20 -21.55
CA ALA A 133 0.11 -3.58 -22.95
C ALA A 133 -1.19 -3.63 -23.80
N LYS A 134 -2.34 -3.87 -23.16
CA LYS A 134 -3.65 -3.87 -23.84
C LYS A 134 -4.14 -2.48 -24.21
N ASP A 135 -3.73 -1.46 -23.46
CA ASP A 135 -4.18 -0.08 -23.65
C ASP A 135 -3.36 0.65 -24.73
N GLU A 136 -2.22 0.09 -25.16
CA GLU A 136 -1.38 0.63 -26.24
C GLU A 136 -1.91 0.33 -27.67
N HIS A 137 -3.06 -0.35 -27.83
CA HIS A 137 -3.66 -0.73 -29.12
C HIS A 137 -5.08 -0.19 -29.27
#